data_AF-A0A2T2YFQ8-F1
#
_entry.id   AF-A0A2T2YFQ8-F1
#
_cell.length_a   1.000
_cell.length_b   1.000
_cell.length_c   1.000
_cell.angle_alpha   90.00
_cell.angle_beta   90.00
_cell.angle_gamma   90.00
#
_symmetry.space_group_name_H-M   'P 1'
#
loop_
_entity.id
_entity.type
_entity.pdbx_description
1 polymer ?
#
loop_
_entity_poly.entity_id
_entity_poly.type
_entity_poly.pdbx_seq_one_letter_code
_entity_poly.pdbx_strand_id
1 'polypeptide(L)'
;MYIKIIDFCVNSSMSELEKSKMLKISASDKVYQDIREKLRATFTKYSYIPEVALCDKSCQELKSEAITKDGQVQYLLEVVLCMLQSVPNSPFMEELFNNFLKDYIHFVNPEHIYHLADYYLTDDFILKHKSEWHQDQSPKIRYI
;
A
#
# COMPACT_ATOMS: atom_id res chain seq x y z
N MET A 1 33.27 18.48 -42.27
CA MET A 1 32.94 18.88 -40.88
C MET A 1 33.65 17.90 -39.96
N TYR A 2 34.66 18.37 -39.23
CA TYR A 2 35.62 17.56 -38.45
C TYR A 2 35.24 17.55 -36.95
N ILE A 3 35.41 16.37 -36.29
CA ILE A 3 35.84 16.14 -34.88
C ILE A 3 34.76 16.39 -33.78
N LYS A 4 34.52 15.59 -32.71
CA LYS A 4 35.31 14.62 -31.89
C LYS A 4 34.40 13.65 -31.08
N ILE A 5 34.79 12.38 -31.04
CA ILE A 5 34.88 11.39 -29.93
C ILE A 5 34.20 11.74 -28.59
N ILE A 6 33.38 10.80 -28.08
CA ILE A 6 33.43 10.32 -26.69
C ILE A 6 33.32 8.79 -26.70
N ASP A 7 34.46 8.11 -26.70
CA ASP A 7 34.62 6.89 -25.93
C ASP A 7 34.63 7.29 -24.45
N PHE A 8 33.74 6.74 -23.63
CA PHE A 8 34.02 6.62 -22.21
C PHE A 8 33.66 5.21 -21.76
N CYS A 9 34.70 4.39 -21.67
CA CYS A 9 34.73 3.16 -20.93
C CYS A 9 34.12 3.36 -19.54
N VAL A 10 33.05 2.63 -19.22
CA VAL A 10 32.73 2.26 -17.83
C VAL A 10 32.74 0.74 -17.75
N ASN A 11 33.93 0.16 -17.96
CA ASN A 11 34.36 -0.93 -17.10
C ASN A 11 34.95 -0.27 -15.85
N SER A 12 34.11 -0.03 -14.85
CA SER A 12 34.57 0.08 -13.47
C SER A 12 33.86 -0.98 -12.68
N SER A 13 34.63 -2.05 -12.42
CA SER A 13 34.41 -3.02 -11.38
C SER A 13 33.95 -2.33 -10.09
N MET A 14 32.64 -2.28 -9.88
CA MET A 14 32.09 -2.08 -8.54
C MET A 14 32.66 -3.19 -7.67
N SER A 15 33.38 -2.81 -6.62
CA SER A 15 33.95 -3.79 -5.71
C SER A 15 32.81 -4.61 -5.07
N GLU A 16 33.01 -5.89 -4.80
CA GLU A 16 32.04 -6.67 -4.02
C GLU A 16 31.79 -6.05 -2.64
N LEU A 17 32.73 -5.26 -2.14
CA LEU A 17 32.62 -4.45 -0.92
C LEU A 17 31.61 -3.29 -1.07
N GLU A 18 31.49 -2.67 -2.25
CA GLU A 18 30.48 -1.65 -2.55
C GLU A 18 29.10 -2.27 -2.81
N LYS A 19 29.04 -3.44 -3.45
CA LYS A 19 27.81 -4.24 -3.54
C LYS A 19 27.34 -4.71 -2.17
N SER A 20 28.26 -5.08 -1.28
CA SER A 20 27.99 -5.49 0.10
C SER A 20 27.52 -4.32 0.97
N LYS A 21 28.02 -3.10 0.74
CA LYS A 21 27.55 -1.88 1.43
C LYS A 21 26.15 -1.44 0.97
N MET A 22 25.72 -1.79 -0.23
CA MET A 22 24.37 -1.48 -0.76
C MET A 22 23.24 -2.40 -0.23
N LEU A 23 23.56 -3.50 0.45
CA LEU A 23 22.57 -4.52 0.85
C LEU A 23 22.41 -4.65 2.38
N LYS A 24 22.56 -3.56 3.13
CA LYS A 24 21.94 -3.47 4.46
C LYS A 24 20.58 -2.80 4.30
N ILE A 25 19.57 -3.61 4.00
CA ILE A 25 18.15 -3.20 4.08
C ILE A 25 17.96 -2.61 5.47
N SER A 26 17.72 -1.30 5.56
CA SER A 26 17.54 -0.65 6.84
C SER A 26 16.28 -1.19 7.51
N ALA A 27 16.18 -1.12 8.84
CA ALA A 27 14.95 -1.55 9.53
C ALA A 27 13.71 -0.79 9.01
N SER A 28 13.88 0.48 8.61
CA SER A 28 12.85 1.29 7.96
C SER A 28 12.41 0.70 6.62
N ASP A 29 13.35 0.26 5.79
CA ASP A 29 13.03 -0.36 4.49
C ASP A 29 12.28 -1.69 4.65
N LYS A 30 12.56 -2.44 5.73
CA LYS A 30 11.80 -3.65 6.06
C LYS A 30 10.34 -3.32 6.39
N VAL A 31 10.10 -2.35 7.28
CA VAL A 31 8.75 -1.92 7.63
C VAL A 31 7.99 -1.45 6.38
N TYR A 32 8.64 -0.68 5.51
CA TYR A 32 8.04 -0.26 4.24
C TYR A 32 7.66 -1.46 3.34
N GLN A 33 8.57 -2.43 3.18
CA GLN A 33 8.30 -3.64 2.42
C GLN A 33 7.13 -4.43 3.01
N ASP A 34 7.13 -4.63 4.33
CA ASP A 34 6.08 -5.35 5.05
C ASP A 34 4.71 -4.69 4.84
N ILE A 35 4.64 -3.35 4.93
CA ILE A 35 3.40 -2.58 4.66
C ILE A 35 2.87 -2.85 3.25
N ARG A 36 3.75 -2.80 2.24
CA ARG A 36 3.32 -3.04 0.85
C ARG A 36 2.86 -4.47 0.62
N GLU A 37 3.58 -5.44 1.18
CA GLU A 37 3.24 -6.86 1.05
C GLU A 37 1.90 -7.17 1.72
N LYS A 38 1.69 -6.63 2.92
CA LYS A 38 0.45 -6.75 3.66
C LYS A 38 -0.73 -6.07 2.95
N LEU A 39 -0.51 -4.91 2.35
CA LEU A 39 -1.52 -4.23 1.54
C LEU A 39 -1.90 -5.07 0.32
N ARG A 40 -0.91 -5.53 -0.44
CA ARG A 40 -1.11 -6.41 -1.61
C ARG A 40 -1.82 -7.70 -1.22
N ALA A 41 -1.44 -8.32 -0.11
CA ALA A 41 -2.05 -9.54 0.41
C ALA A 41 -3.51 -9.29 0.79
N THR A 42 -3.82 -8.14 1.40
CA THR A 42 -5.19 -7.73 1.73
C THR A 42 -6.04 -7.56 0.47
N PHE A 43 -5.55 -6.79 -0.52
CA PHE A 43 -6.27 -6.60 -1.78
C PHE A 43 -6.49 -7.92 -2.53
N THR A 44 -5.48 -8.79 -2.56
CA THR A 44 -5.60 -10.10 -3.21
C THR A 44 -6.65 -10.97 -2.52
N LYS A 45 -6.55 -11.12 -1.19
CA LYS A 45 -7.45 -11.99 -0.40
C LYS A 45 -8.90 -11.53 -0.48
N TYR A 46 -9.14 -10.23 -0.41
CA TYR A 46 -10.49 -9.65 -0.33
C TYR A 46 -10.96 -9.01 -1.64
N SER A 47 -10.34 -9.37 -2.77
CA SER A 47 -10.70 -8.88 -4.12
C SER A 47 -12.14 -9.20 -4.55
N TYR A 48 -12.81 -10.14 -3.87
CA TYR A 48 -14.24 -10.41 -4.08
C TYR A 48 -15.16 -9.32 -3.50
N ILE A 49 -14.64 -8.41 -2.66
CA ILE A 49 -15.36 -7.25 -2.14
C ILE A 49 -15.20 -6.11 -3.15
N PRO A 50 -16.29 -5.62 -3.79
CA PRO A 50 -16.18 -4.64 -4.86
C PRO A 50 -15.45 -3.36 -4.48
N GLU A 51 -15.63 -2.82 -3.28
CA GLU A 51 -14.93 -1.60 -2.84
C GLU A 51 -13.43 -1.82 -2.69
N VAL A 52 -13.02 -2.99 -2.19
CA VAL A 52 -11.62 -3.37 -2.06
C VAL A 52 -10.99 -3.53 -3.44
N ALA A 53 -11.69 -4.17 -4.38
CA ALA A 53 -11.23 -4.34 -5.76
C ALA A 53 -11.12 -3.00 -6.51
N LEU A 54 -12.03 -2.06 -6.25
CA LEU A 54 -11.96 -0.70 -6.80
C LEU A 54 -10.75 0.05 -6.23
N CYS A 55 -10.54 -0.01 -4.91
CA CYS A 55 -9.40 0.62 -4.27
C CYS A 55 -8.06 0.05 -4.79
N ASP A 56 -7.95 -1.27 -4.96
CA ASP A 56 -6.75 -1.91 -5.51
C ASP A 56 -6.42 -1.36 -6.91
N LYS A 57 -7.42 -1.26 -7.79
CA LYS A 57 -7.24 -0.66 -9.13
C LYS A 57 -6.73 0.78 -9.05
N SER A 58 -7.29 1.61 -8.18
CA SER A 58 -6.81 2.98 -7.98
C SER A 58 -5.38 3.03 -7.45
N CYS A 59 -5.02 2.14 -6.52
CA CYS A 59 -3.66 2.05 -6.00
C CYS A 59 -2.64 1.53 -7.04
N GLN A 60 -3.06 0.71 -8.01
CA GLN A 60 -2.19 0.22 -9.09
C GLN A 60 -1.78 1.30 -10.09
N GLU A 61 -2.53 2.40 -10.16
CA GLU A 61 -2.21 3.56 -11.01
C GLU A 61 -1.11 4.45 -10.39
N LEU A 62 -0.77 4.22 -9.12
CA LEU A 62 0.31 4.95 -8.43
C LEU A 62 1.68 4.59 -9.00
N LYS A 63 2.54 5.59 -9.16
CA LYS A 63 3.90 5.37 -9.66
C LYS A 63 4.78 4.79 -8.56
N SER A 64 5.17 3.52 -8.73
CA SER A 64 6.07 2.81 -7.80
C SER A 64 7.55 3.19 -8.02
N GLU A 65 8.00 4.34 -7.50
CA GLU A 65 9.42 4.75 -7.62
C GLU A 65 10.03 5.34 -6.33
N ALA A 66 9.72 4.74 -5.19
CA ALA A 66 10.26 5.18 -3.91
C ALA A 66 11.56 4.45 -3.53
N ILE A 67 12.72 4.93 -4.02
CA ILE A 67 14.04 4.46 -3.56
C ILE A 67 14.45 5.16 -2.25
N THR A 68 14.00 6.39 -2.05
CA THR A 68 14.32 7.21 -0.87
C THR A 68 13.23 7.10 0.20
N LYS A 69 13.58 7.35 1.47
CA LYS A 69 12.60 7.40 2.57
C LYS A 69 11.47 8.40 2.30
N ASP A 70 11.79 9.58 1.79
CA ASP A 70 10.79 10.59 1.44
C ASP A 70 9.86 10.09 0.31
N GLY A 71 10.42 9.39 -0.68
CA GLY A 71 9.61 8.72 -1.70
C GLY A 71 8.70 7.64 -1.11
N GLN A 72 9.18 6.89 -0.12
CA GLN A 72 8.40 5.83 0.54
C GLN A 72 7.24 6.45 1.33
N VAL A 73 7.50 7.52 2.08
CA VAL A 73 6.45 8.29 2.79
C VAL A 73 5.43 8.84 1.78
N GLN A 74 5.89 9.45 0.70
CA GLN A 74 5.01 10.01 -0.34
C GLN A 74 4.13 8.94 -0.98
N TYR A 75 4.69 7.78 -1.32
CA TYR A 75 3.92 6.66 -1.88
C TYR A 75 2.84 6.16 -0.90
N LEU A 76 3.19 5.96 0.38
CA LEU A 76 2.21 5.54 1.38
C LEU A 76 1.12 6.59 1.62
N LEU A 77 1.46 7.87 1.52
CA LEU A 77 0.48 8.96 1.58
C LEU A 77 -0.46 8.95 0.36
N GLU A 78 0.04 8.66 -0.83
CA GLU A 78 -0.81 8.49 -2.03
C GLU A 78 -1.77 7.31 -1.87
N VAL A 79 -1.32 6.20 -1.26
CA VAL A 79 -2.18 5.07 -0.91
C VAL A 79 -3.30 5.49 0.06
N VAL A 80 -3.00 6.32 1.08
CA VAL A 80 -4.02 6.91 1.96
C VAL A 80 -5.06 7.68 1.15
N LEU A 81 -4.62 8.51 0.21
CA LEU A 81 -5.53 9.30 -0.63
C LEU A 81 -6.41 8.39 -1.49
N CYS A 82 -5.86 7.32 -2.07
CA CYS A 82 -6.65 6.31 -2.79
C CYS A 82 -7.73 5.69 -1.91
N MET A 83 -7.41 5.30 -0.67
CA MET A 83 -8.39 4.72 0.25
C MET A 83 -9.49 5.72 0.64
N LEU A 84 -9.15 6.99 0.87
CA LEU A 84 -10.12 8.03 1.22
C LEU A 84 -11.03 8.43 0.06
N GLN A 85 -10.52 8.37 -1.17
CA GLN A 85 -11.30 8.61 -2.39
C GLN A 85 -12.12 7.39 -2.81
N SER A 86 -11.77 6.21 -2.28
CA SER A 86 -12.52 4.98 -2.49
C SER A 86 -13.84 5.02 -1.73
N VAL A 87 -14.84 4.32 -2.29
CA VAL A 87 -16.25 4.24 -1.87
C VAL A 87 -16.57 4.83 -0.48
N PRO A 88 -17.13 6.04 -0.41
CA PRO A 88 -17.45 6.68 0.87
C PRO A 88 -18.48 5.84 1.65
N ASN A 89 -18.28 5.73 2.96
CA ASN A 89 -19.10 4.96 3.91
C ASN A 89 -19.05 3.42 3.77
N SER A 90 -18.02 2.87 3.11
CA SER A 90 -17.81 1.41 3.16
C SER A 90 -17.13 1.01 4.48
N PRO A 91 -17.76 0.16 5.31
CA PRO A 91 -17.14 -0.31 6.56
C PRO A 91 -15.85 -1.10 6.29
N PHE A 92 -15.75 -1.75 5.12
CA PHE A 92 -14.54 -2.46 4.70
C PHE A 92 -13.41 -1.48 4.39
N MET A 93 -13.70 -0.38 3.70
CA MET A 93 -12.67 0.62 3.40
C MET A 93 -12.24 1.39 4.65
N GLU A 94 -13.16 1.67 5.57
CA GLU A 94 -12.86 2.33 6.84
C GLU A 94 -11.93 1.47 7.72
N GLU A 95 -12.23 0.18 7.90
CA GLU A 95 -11.39 -0.73 8.67
C GLU A 95 -10.01 -0.91 8.03
N LEU A 96 -9.97 -1.09 6.70
CA LEU A 96 -8.73 -1.21 5.94
C LEU A 96 -7.87 0.05 6.10
N PHE A 97 -8.48 1.23 5.94
CA PHE A 97 -7.82 2.53 6.13
C PHE A 97 -7.27 2.67 7.55
N ASN A 98 -8.07 2.39 8.58
CA ASN A 98 -7.67 2.53 9.98
C ASN A 98 -6.49 1.63 10.34
N ASN A 99 -6.49 0.39 9.83
CA ASN A 99 -5.40 -0.54 10.09
C ASN A 99 -4.14 -0.22 9.27
N PHE A 100 -4.28 0.26 8.05
CA PHE A 100 -3.16 0.77 7.25
C PHE A 100 -2.53 2.02 7.87
N LEU A 101 -3.35 2.94 8.38
CA LEU A 101 -2.89 4.19 8.97
C LEU A 101 -2.00 3.96 10.20
N LYS A 102 -2.28 2.93 11.00
CA LYS A 102 -1.41 2.52 12.13
C LYS A 102 0.00 2.23 11.65
N ASP A 103 0.14 1.45 10.58
CA ASP A 103 1.45 1.09 10.04
C ASP A 103 2.15 2.27 9.37
N TYR A 104 1.41 3.12 8.64
CA TYR A 104 1.95 4.35 8.09
C TYR A 104 2.52 5.27 9.18
N ILE A 105 1.75 5.49 10.26
CA ILE A 105 2.21 6.32 11.39
C ILE A 105 3.43 5.68 12.06
N HIS A 106 3.43 4.36 12.26
CA HIS A 106 4.61 3.64 12.78
C HIS A 106 5.84 3.80 11.88
N PHE A 107 5.65 3.76 10.57
CA PHE A 107 6.74 3.94 9.60
C PHE A 107 7.36 5.37 9.68
N VAL A 108 6.52 6.39 9.86
CA VAL A 108 6.98 7.79 10.03
C VAL A 108 7.54 8.03 11.43
N ASN A 109 6.91 7.46 12.46
CA ASN A 109 7.29 7.57 13.87
C ASN A 109 7.23 6.18 14.56
N PRO A 110 8.36 5.48 14.69
CA PRO A 110 8.44 4.12 15.24
C PRO A 110 7.97 3.93 16.68
N GLU A 111 7.72 5.00 17.42
CA GLU A 111 7.17 4.94 18.78
C GLU A 111 5.68 4.57 18.81
N HIS A 112 4.99 4.67 17.66
CA HIS A 112 3.58 4.30 17.54
C HIS A 112 3.39 2.80 17.32
N ILE A 113 2.14 2.35 17.48
CA ILE A 113 1.75 0.95 17.36
C ILE A 113 1.86 0.48 15.91
N TYR A 114 2.50 -0.67 15.71
CA TYR A 114 2.51 -1.42 14.46
C TYR A 114 1.39 -2.48 14.46
N HIS A 115 0.64 -2.59 13.37
CA HIS A 115 -0.43 -3.56 13.22
C HIS A 115 0.14 -4.93 12.85
N LEU A 116 0.08 -5.87 13.80
CA LEU A 116 0.76 -7.15 13.67
C LEU A 116 0.05 -8.21 12.82
N ALA A 117 -1.21 -8.02 12.43
CA ALA A 117 -1.91 -9.02 11.64
C ALA A 117 -1.40 -9.05 10.19
N ASP A 118 -1.53 -10.21 9.53
CA ASP A 118 -1.08 -10.45 8.15
C ASP A 118 -1.90 -9.69 7.08
N TYR A 119 -3.07 -9.17 7.48
CA TYR A 119 -4.00 -8.46 6.61
C TYR A 119 -4.58 -7.24 7.34
N TYR A 120 -5.01 -6.24 6.58
CA TYR A 120 -5.71 -5.06 7.13
C TYR A 120 -7.22 -5.30 7.34
N LEU A 121 -7.73 -6.44 6.88
CA LEU A 121 -9.09 -6.92 7.08
C LEU A 121 -9.05 -8.35 7.61
N THR A 122 -10.03 -8.71 8.46
CA THR A 122 -10.15 -10.04 9.03
C THR A 122 -11.44 -10.71 8.55
N ASP A 123 -11.42 -12.04 8.43
CA ASP A 123 -12.60 -12.80 7.99
C ASP A 123 -13.77 -12.59 8.96
N ASP A 124 -13.51 -12.47 10.27
CA ASP A 124 -14.52 -12.16 11.29
C ASP A 124 -15.18 -10.79 11.05
N PHE A 125 -14.39 -9.75 10.75
CA PHE A 125 -14.92 -8.43 10.42
C PHE A 125 -15.77 -8.50 9.15
N ILE A 126 -15.29 -9.22 8.13
CA ILE A 126 -16.03 -9.41 6.87
C ILE A 126 -17.35 -10.12 7.12
N LEU A 127 -17.37 -11.21 7.89
CA LEU A 127 -18.57 -11.98 8.19
C LEU A 127 -19.61 -11.13 8.93
N LYS A 128 -19.17 -10.32 9.89
CA LYS A 128 -20.05 -9.42 10.66
C LYS A 128 -20.73 -8.37 9.79
N HIS A 129 -20.01 -7.77 8.84
CA HIS A 129 -20.54 -6.66 8.04
C HIS A 129 -21.14 -7.10 6.70
N LYS A 130 -20.90 -8.35 6.25
CA LYS A 130 -21.55 -8.93 5.06
C LYS A 130 -23.08 -8.99 5.19
N SER A 131 -23.60 -9.26 6.39
CA SER A 131 -25.06 -9.30 6.64
C SER A 131 -25.73 -7.94 6.51
N GLU A 132 -25.00 -6.87 6.82
CA GLU A 132 -25.49 -5.48 6.72
C GLU A 132 -25.44 -4.99 5.27
N TRP A 133 -24.41 -5.42 4.53
CA TRP A 133 -24.19 -5.06 3.13
C TRP A 133 -25.28 -5.57 2.16
N HIS A 134 -25.86 -6.75 2.43
CA HIS A 134 -26.96 -7.28 1.63
C HIS A 134 -28.33 -6.65 1.95
N GLN A 135 -28.50 -6.00 3.10
CA GLN A 135 -29.80 -5.42 3.49
C GLN A 135 -30.06 -4.06 2.81
N ASP A 136 -29.03 -3.25 2.58
CA ASP A 136 -29.18 -1.90 2.00
C ASP A 136 -29.27 -1.86 0.46
N GLN A 137 -29.06 -2.98 -0.24
CA GLN A 137 -29.30 -3.08 -1.69
C GLN A 137 -30.74 -3.43 -2.06
N SER A 138 -31.62 -3.68 -1.08
CA SER A 138 -33.04 -3.89 -1.31
C SER A 138 -33.73 -2.54 -1.54
N PRO A 139 -34.38 -2.29 -2.69
CA PRO A 139 -35.14 -1.05 -2.84
C PRO A 139 -36.24 -1.02 -1.78
N LYS A 140 -36.15 -0.06 -0.85
CA LYS A 140 -37.24 0.25 0.08
C LYS A 140 -38.42 0.74 -0.75
N ILE A 141 -39.35 -0.16 -1.09
CA ILE A 141 -40.63 0.20 -1.69
C ILE A 141 -41.33 1.12 -0.69
N ARG A 142 -41.29 2.43 -0.95
CA ARG A 142 -42.11 3.40 -0.23
C ARG A 142 -43.48 3.37 -0.90
N TYR A 143 -44.46 2.81 -0.21
CA TYR A 143 -45.86 3.04 -0.57
C TYR A 143 -46.13 4.53 -0.37
N ILE A 144 -46.48 5.23 -1.45
CA ILE A 144 -46.91 6.63 -1.47
C ILE A 144 -48.44 6.63 -1.46
#